data_AF-A0A379PMR7-F1
#
_entry.id   AF-A0A379PMR7-F1
#
_cell.length_a   1.000
_cell.length_b   1.000
_cell.length_c   1.000
_cell.angle_alpha   90.00
_cell.angle_beta   90.00
_cell.angle_gamma   90.00
#
_symmetry.space_group_name_H-M   'P 1'
#
loop_
_entity.id
_entity.type
_entity.pdbx_description
1 polymer ?
#
loop_
_entity_poly.entity_id
_entity_poly.type
_entity_poly.pdbx_seq_one_letter_code
_entity_poly.pdbx_strand_id
1 'polypeptide(L)'
;MVRRAVFDPTDRELFIEQRHRFDWSLLQNGHVFRYDTGFELDNACDRLGGVGYLVHRIDAHPWTSTGDMYDALAETLSYRRSYGASLDALANVFADVGTYLFGSDPATTGTVLAIAGFDTLLGLEPRTAHVLVDNFARQARLAGLYGHPMLCLIDTRATDLPPVGGIDIYRGSVWDAEPDPPRPFHPDDLLEYTLHVVTADVAGYLVALRAVLTDLLAPIGRWQISDPHRITDPTVIDDARANAQHRPHPLTSDDELWHIRIGIHGAGDENQLGDQLVHAHHDAGLHFEGLFSHLYTAGTTEHTQTSTRYPNLRD
;
A
#
# COMPACT_ATOMS: atom_id res chain seq x y z
N MET A 1 6.74 -37.89 6.24
CA MET A 1 5.58 -37.06 6.61
C MET A 1 4.69 -36.96 5.38
N VAL A 2 3.40 -37.30 5.47
CA VAL A 2 2.50 -37.25 4.30
C VAL A 2 2.06 -35.79 4.14
N ARG A 3 2.43 -35.15 3.01
CA ARG A 3 2.04 -33.78 2.72
C ARG A 3 0.54 -33.74 2.44
N ARG A 4 -0.20 -32.89 3.16
CA ARG A 4 -1.62 -32.65 2.91
C ARG A 4 -1.77 -31.64 1.79
N ALA A 5 -2.89 -31.72 1.08
CA ALA A 5 -3.28 -30.66 0.14
C ALA A 5 -3.34 -29.32 0.88
N VAL A 6 -2.88 -28.24 0.23
CA VAL A 6 -2.90 -26.89 0.81
C VAL A 6 -4.33 -26.42 1.07
N PHE A 7 -5.26 -26.85 0.21
CA PHE A 7 -6.69 -26.62 0.37
C PHE A 7 -7.41 -27.96 0.47
N ASP A 8 -8.19 -28.15 1.53
CA ASP A 8 -8.86 -29.41 1.83
C ASP A 8 -10.37 -29.25 1.69
N PRO A 9 -10.97 -29.61 0.53
CA PRO A 9 -12.41 -29.48 0.32
C PRO A 9 -13.22 -30.50 1.13
N THR A 10 -12.59 -31.46 1.80
CA THR A 10 -13.29 -32.49 2.59
C THR A 10 -13.69 -31.99 3.98
N ASP A 11 -13.01 -30.94 4.48
CA ASP A 11 -13.41 -30.20 5.67
C ASP A 11 -14.10 -28.90 5.26
N ARG A 12 -15.44 -28.88 5.33
CA ARG A 12 -16.24 -27.79 4.78
C ARG A 12 -16.03 -26.45 5.49
N GLU A 13 -15.86 -26.46 6.81
CA GLU A 13 -15.68 -25.23 7.59
C GLU A 13 -14.29 -24.65 7.32
N LEU A 14 -13.25 -25.48 7.39
CA LEU A 14 -11.88 -25.09 7.05
C LEU A 14 -11.78 -24.60 5.60
N PHE A 15 -12.44 -25.27 4.66
CA PHE A 15 -12.37 -24.91 3.25
C PHE A 15 -12.99 -23.54 2.95
N ILE A 16 -14.04 -23.14 3.69
CA ILE A 16 -14.63 -21.81 3.57
C ILE A 16 -13.60 -20.74 3.96
N GLU A 17 -12.94 -20.91 5.11
CA GLU A 17 -11.88 -19.99 5.55
C GLU A 17 -10.70 -19.97 4.59
N GLN A 18 -10.28 -21.13 4.11
CA GLN A 18 -9.15 -21.27 3.18
C GLN A 18 -9.37 -20.51 1.87
N ARG A 19 -10.61 -20.44 1.36
CA ARG A 19 -10.96 -19.67 0.17
C ARG A 19 -10.86 -18.15 0.35
N HIS A 20 -10.82 -17.68 1.59
CA HIS A 20 -10.57 -16.28 1.92
C HIS A 20 -9.09 -15.98 2.11
N ARG A 21 -8.18 -16.94 1.88
CA ARG A 21 -6.74 -16.70 1.95
C ARG A 21 -6.24 -16.01 0.67
N PHE A 22 -5.18 -15.23 0.84
CA PHE A 22 -4.49 -14.54 -0.26
C PHE A 22 -3.93 -15.52 -1.31
N ASP A 23 -3.36 -16.65 -0.90
CA ASP A 23 -2.81 -17.63 -1.83
C ASP A 23 -3.87 -18.37 -2.65
N TRP A 24 -5.09 -18.53 -2.13
CA TRP A 24 -6.22 -19.03 -2.90
C TRP A 24 -6.56 -18.09 -4.06
N SER A 25 -6.55 -16.77 -3.81
CA SER A 25 -6.94 -15.79 -4.83
C SER A 25 -5.98 -15.78 -6.03
N LEU A 26 -4.72 -16.16 -5.81
CA LEU A 26 -3.72 -16.34 -6.86
C LEU A 26 -3.81 -17.73 -7.50
N LEU A 27 -3.69 -18.81 -6.74
CA LEU A 27 -3.52 -20.17 -7.27
C LEU A 27 -4.68 -20.66 -8.14
N GLN A 28 -5.88 -20.11 -7.98
CA GLN A 28 -7.03 -20.43 -8.85
C GLN A 28 -6.87 -19.88 -10.29
N ASN A 29 -6.02 -18.87 -10.50
CA ASN A 29 -5.94 -18.10 -11.75
C ASN A 29 -4.66 -18.38 -12.54
N GLY A 30 -3.63 -18.97 -11.94
CA GLY A 30 -2.36 -19.25 -12.62
C GLY A 30 -1.19 -19.40 -11.67
N HIS A 31 0.02 -19.36 -12.24
CA HIS A 31 1.28 -19.51 -11.52
C HIS A 31 2.20 -18.29 -11.65
N VAL A 32 1.91 -17.37 -12.57
CA VAL A 32 2.70 -16.17 -12.81
C VAL A 32 1.78 -14.96 -12.76
N PHE A 33 2.14 -13.97 -11.96
CA PHE A 33 1.35 -12.76 -11.76
C PHE A 33 2.21 -11.53 -11.90
N ARG A 34 1.66 -10.50 -12.52
CA ARG A 34 2.28 -9.17 -12.58
C ARG A 34 1.68 -8.23 -11.53
N TYR A 35 2.51 -7.34 -11.01
CA TYR A 35 2.15 -6.22 -10.15
C TYR A 35 2.60 -4.92 -10.81
N ASP A 36 1.85 -3.84 -10.61
CA ASP A 36 2.13 -2.58 -11.31
C ASP A 36 3.24 -1.79 -10.60
N THR A 37 3.45 -2.03 -9.30
CA THR A 37 4.47 -1.37 -8.47
C THR A 37 5.23 -2.37 -7.59
N GLY A 38 6.44 -1.97 -7.17
CA GLY A 38 7.23 -2.74 -6.20
C GLY A 38 6.52 -2.87 -4.84
N PHE A 39 5.77 -1.85 -4.42
CA PHE A 39 4.96 -1.90 -3.19
C PHE A 39 3.91 -3.01 -3.23
N GLU A 40 3.17 -3.15 -4.34
CA GLU A 40 2.20 -4.22 -4.49
C GLU A 40 2.86 -5.60 -4.48
N LEU A 41 4.02 -5.75 -5.13
CA LEU A 41 4.82 -6.97 -5.12
C LEU A 41 5.29 -7.34 -3.69
N ASP A 42 5.81 -6.36 -2.95
CA ASP A 42 6.32 -6.56 -1.59
C ASP A 42 5.21 -7.00 -0.63
N ASN A 43 4.03 -6.37 -0.68
CA ASN A 43 2.87 -6.77 0.12
C ASN A 43 2.37 -8.17 -0.24
N ALA A 44 2.34 -8.51 -1.53
CA ALA A 44 1.98 -9.86 -1.96
C ALA A 44 2.95 -10.90 -1.39
N CYS A 45 4.26 -10.58 -1.41
CA CYS A 45 5.28 -11.42 -0.81
C CYS A 45 5.11 -11.57 0.71
N ASP A 46 4.82 -10.48 1.43
CA ASP A 46 4.62 -10.52 2.89
C ASP A 46 3.38 -11.32 3.27
N ARG A 47 2.27 -11.18 2.52
CA ARG A 47 1.07 -11.99 2.72
C ARG A 47 1.32 -13.47 2.46
N LEU A 48 2.06 -13.81 1.42
CA LEU A 48 2.44 -15.20 1.12
C LEU A 48 3.38 -15.77 2.20
N GLY A 49 4.35 -14.98 2.68
CA GLY A 49 5.18 -15.34 3.82
C GLY A 49 4.35 -15.59 5.09
N GLY A 50 3.36 -14.73 5.36
CA GLY A 50 2.44 -14.85 6.50
C GLY A 50 1.58 -16.12 6.48
N VAL A 51 1.32 -16.69 5.30
CA VAL A 51 0.63 -18.00 5.16
C VAL A 51 1.60 -19.17 4.90
N GLY A 52 2.89 -18.96 5.15
CA GLY A 52 3.91 -20.00 5.25
C GLY A 52 4.62 -20.38 3.96
N TYR A 53 4.60 -19.54 2.92
CA TYR A 53 5.41 -19.77 1.72
C TYR A 53 6.89 -19.41 1.95
N LEU A 54 7.79 -20.15 1.29
CA LEU A 54 9.17 -19.71 1.14
C LEU A 54 9.23 -18.70 0.00
N VAL A 55 9.51 -17.43 0.31
CA VAL A 55 9.57 -16.36 -0.68
C VAL A 55 11.02 -16.00 -1.01
N HIS A 56 11.40 -16.24 -2.25
CA HIS A 56 12.66 -15.82 -2.85
C HIS A 56 12.47 -14.48 -3.52
N ARG A 57 13.18 -13.44 -3.08
CA ARG A 57 13.12 -12.09 -3.67
C ARG A 57 14.40 -11.80 -4.43
N ILE A 58 14.26 -11.28 -5.64
CA ILE A 58 15.36 -10.88 -6.52
C ILE A 58 15.10 -9.45 -6.99
N ASP A 59 16.12 -8.59 -6.92
CA ASP A 59 16.08 -7.26 -7.52
C ASP A 59 16.79 -7.27 -8.89
N ALA A 60 16.04 -7.02 -9.96
CA ALA A 60 16.53 -6.94 -11.33
C ALA A 60 16.89 -5.52 -11.78
N HIS A 61 16.60 -4.48 -10.99
CA HIS A 61 17.03 -3.11 -11.31
C HIS A 61 18.54 -2.97 -11.61
N PRO A 62 19.47 -3.63 -10.88
CA PRO A 62 20.89 -3.48 -11.15
C PRO A 62 21.38 -4.31 -12.35
N TRP A 63 20.53 -5.11 -13.00
CA TRP A 63 20.99 -5.98 -14.08
C TRP A 63 21.38 -5.20 -15.31
N THR A 64 22.55 -5.54 -15.83
CA THR A 64 23.14 -5.00 -17.06
C THR A 64 23.27 -6.07 -18.14
N SER A 65 23.11 -7.35 -17.78
CA SER A 65 23.18 -8.48 -18.69
C SER A 65 22.26 -9.62 -18.29
N THR A 66 21.97 -10.54 -19.21
CA THR A 66 21.30 -11.81 -18.87
C THR A 66 22.17 -12.73 -18.02
N GLY A 67 23.49 -12.50 -17.97
CA GLY A 67 24.40 -13.15 -17.03
C GLY A 67 24.02 -12.87 -15.58
N ASP A 68 23.70 -11.61 -15.28
CA ASP A 68 23.34 -11.14 -13.94
C ASP A 68 22.05 -11.83 -13.44
N MET A 69 21.08 -12.05 -14.33
CA MET A 69 19.87 -12.82 -14.05
C MET A 69 20.20 -14.25 -13.60
N TYR A 70 21.05 -14.96 -14.35
CA TYR A 70 21.42 -16.32 -14.00
C TYR A 70 22.25 -16.39 -12.70
N ASP A 71 23.10 -15.40 -12.44
CA ASP A 71 23.87 -15.31 -11.19
C ASP A 71 22.93 -15.11 -9.99
N ALA A 72 21.99 -14.17 -10.10
CA ALA A 72 20.99 -13.91 -9.07
C ALA A 72 20.09 -15.14 -8.79
N LEU A 73 19.65 -15.85 -9.85
CA LEU A 73 18.89 -17.10 -9.69
C LEU A 73 19.71 -18.18 -8.99
N ALA A 74 20.99 -18.34 -9.35
CA ALA A 74 21.88 -19.34 -8.76
C ALA A 74 22.10 -19.08 -7.27
N GLU A 75 22.37 -17.83 -6.91
CA GLU A 75 22.52 -17.39 -5.52
C GLU A 75 21.24 -17.63 -4.73
N THR A 76 20.12 -17.09 -5.21
CA THR A 76 18.84 -17.09 -4.50
C THR A 76 18.29 -18.52 -4.30
N LEU A 77 18.32 -19.33 -5.35
CA LEU A 77 17.82 -20.72 -5.30
C LEU A 77 18.88 -21.71 -4.80
N SER A 78 20.08 -21.23 -4.46
CA SER A 78 21.18 -22.03 -3.92
C SER A 78 21.63 -23.19 -4.81
N TYR A 79 21.68 -22.98 -6.12
CA TYR A 79 22.23 -23.95 -7.08
C TYR A 79 23.56 -23.46 -7.68
N ARG A 80 24.36 -24.39 -8.23
CA ARG A 80 25.64 -24.01 -8.86
C ARG A 80 25.40 -23.29 -10.18
N ARG A 81 26.02 -22.12 -10.37
CA ARG A 81 25.86 -21.32 -11.60
C ARG A 81 26.03 -22.10 -12.92
N SER A 82 26.94 -23.06 -12.98
CA SER A 82 27.17 -23.92 -14.15
C SER A 82 26.00 -24.85 -14.48
N TYR A 83 25.13 -25.17 -13.52
CA TYR A 83 23.97 -26.05 -13.68
C TYR A 83 22.83 -25.38 -14.43
N GLY A 84 22.60 -24.08 -14.20
CA GLY A 84 21.48 -23.30 -14.75
C GLY A 84 21.88 -22.27 -15.80
N ALA A 85 23.04 -22.44 -16.45
CA ALA A 85 23.66 -21.38 -17.27
C ALA A 85 23.07 -21.15 -18.66
N SER A 86 21.90 -21.71 -18.94
CA SER A 86 21.23 -21.58 -20.24
C SER A 86 19.71 -21.63 -20.07
N LEU A 87 18.99 -21.18 -21.10
CA LEU A 87 17.53 -21.26 -21.13
C LEU A 87 17.00 -22.68 -21.02
N ASP A 88 17.67 -23.65 -21.66
CA ASP A 88 17.31 -25.07 -21.57
C ASP A 88 17.52 -25.62 -20.15
N ALA A 89 18.47 -25.06 -19.40
CA ALA A 89 18.79 -25.50 -18.05
C ALA A 89 17.82 -24.94 -16.99
N LEU A 90 17.21 -23.76 -17.22
CA LEU A 90 16.22 -23.17 -16.31
C LEU A 90 15.02 -24.11 -16.07
N ALA A 91 14.61 -24.84 -17.11
CA ALA A 91 13.60 -25.88 -17.02
C ALA A 91 13.91 -26.94 -15.96
N ASN A 92 15.17 -27.37 -15.86
CA ASN A 92 15.62 -28.36 -14.89
C ASN A 92 15.75 -27.74 -13.50
N VAL A 93 16.28 -26.52 -13.42
CA VAL A 93 16.36 -25.77 -12.16
C VAL A 93 14.99 -25.67 -11.50
N PHE A 94 13.96 -25.25 -12.23
CA PHE A 94 12.60 -25.15 -11.66
C PHE A 94 11.94 -26.51 -11.39
N ALA A 95 12.30 -27.56 -12.12
CA ALA A 95 11.85 -28.92 -11.79
C ALA A 95 12.43 -29.39 -10.44
N ASP A 96 13.70 -29.10 -10.21
CA ASP A 96 14.40 -29.41 -8.97
C ASP A 96 13.85 -28.61 -7.78
N VAL A 97 13.51 -27.34 -8.01
CA VAL A 97 12.76 -26.53 -7.03
C VAL A 97 11.41 -27.18 -6.73
N GLY A 98 10.65 -27.58 -7.74
CA GLY A 98 9.37 -28.26 -7.55
C GLY A 98 9.50 -29.59 -6.80
N THR A 99 10.62 -30.30 -6.95
CA THR A 99 10.83 -31.60 -6.28
C THR A 99 11.62 -31.50 -4.97
N TYR A 100 11.82 -30.29 -4.45
CA TYR A 100 12.53 -30.02 -3.19
C TYR A 100 13.99 -30.43 -3.16
N LEU A 101 14.67 -30.47 -4.31
CA LEU A 101 16.09 -30.74 -4.36
C LEU A 101 16.92 -29.53 -3.86
N PHE A 102 16.50 -28.32 -4.22
CA PHE A 102 17.04 -27.04 -3.72
C PHE A 102 16.04 -25.92 -3.95
N GLY A 103 16.28 -24.73 -3.40
CA GLY A 103 15.44 -23.55 -3.63
C GLY A 103 14.00 -23.67 -3.11
N SER A 104 13.68 -24.73 -2.37
CA SER A 104 12.39 -24.94 -1.70
C SER A 104 12.58 -25.78 -0.44
N ASP A 105 11.55 -25.82 0.40
CA ASP A 105 11.57 -26.55 1.67
C ASP A 105 10.28 -27.37 1.83
N PRO A 106 10.35 -28.70 2.02
CA PRO A 106 9.18 -29.53 2.27
C PRO A 106 8.35 -29.12 3.50
N ALA A 107 8.90 -28.33 4.41
CA ALA A 107 8.20 -27.82 5.59
C ALA A 107 7.35 -26.56 5.33
N THR A 108 7.52 -25.87 4.19
CA THR A 108 6.75 -24.67 3.86
C THR A 108 5.50 -25.00 3.06
N THR A 109 4.53 -24.07 3.02
CA THR A 109 3.28 -24.19 2.25
C THR A 109 3.56 -24.38 0.76
N GLY A 110 4.55 -23.65 0.24
CA GLY A 110 4.95 -23.64 -1.16
C GLY A 110 6.17 -22.74 -1.38
N THR A 111 6.46 -22.43 -2.65
CA THR A 111 7.60 -21.59 -3.03
C THR A 111 7.16 -20.44 -3.91
N VAL A 112 7.69 -19.25 -3.64
CA VAL A 112 7.45 -18.04 -4.43
C VAL A 112 8.79 -17.55 -4.97
N LEU A 113 8.84 -17.22 -6.26
CA LEU A 113 9.92 -16.45 -6.87
C LEU A 113 9.38 -15.06 -7.20
N ALA A 114 9.83 -14.04 -6.49
CA ALA A 114 9.48 -12.65 -6.70
C ALA A 114 10.65 -11.91 -7.36
N ILE A 115 10.40 -11.24 -8.48
CA ILE A 115 11.41 -10.47 -9.21
C ILE A 115 10.95 -9.02 -9.31
N ALA A 116 11.64 -8.14 -8.58
CA ALA A 116 11.49 -6.70 -8.65
C ALA A 116 12.26 -6.13 -9.87
N GLY A 117 11.83 -5.01 -10.46
CA GLY A 117 12.42 -4.42 -11.66
C GLY A 117 12.36 -5.28 -12.92
N PHE A 118 11.32 -6.10 -13.14
CA PHE A 118 11.30 -7.06 -14.27
C PHE A 118 11.38 -6.38 -15.65
N ASP A 119 10.96 -5.11 -15.75
CA ASP A 119 11.15 -4.25 -16.92
C ASP A 119 12.62 -4.21 -17.40
N THR A 120 13.60 -4.32 -16.50
CA THR A 120 15.03 -4.34 -16.85
C THR A 120 15.34 -5.56 -17.72
N LEU A 121 14.90 -6.75 -17.34
CA LEU A 121 15.14 -7.97 -18.13
C LEU A 121 14.38 -7.94 -19.45
N LEU A 122 13.16 -7.40 -19.45
CA LEU A 122 12.39 -7.18 -20.68
C LEU A 122 13.13 -6.24 -21.65
N GLY A 123 13.76 -5.18 -21.14
CA GLY A 123 14.56 -4.25 -21.94
C GLY A 123 15.86 -4.86 -22.47
N LEU A 124 16.50 -5.73 -21.70
CA LEU A 124 17.75 -6.41 -22.09
C LEU A 124 17.50 -7.50 -23.13
N GLU A 125 16.59 -8.43 -22.85
CA GLU A 125 16.31 -9.57 -23.74
C GLU A 125 14.88 -10.12 -23.52
N PRO A 126 13.87 -9.60 -24.24
CA PRO A 126 12.46 -9.97 -24.04
C PRO A 126 12.17 -11.48 -24.14
N ARG A 127 12.89 -12.18 -25.04
CA ARG A 127 12.75 -13.62 -25.22
C ARG A 127 13.18 -14.39 -23.97
N THR A 128 14.30 -13.99 -23.37
CA THR A 128 14.80 -14.64 -22.15
C THR A 128 13.88 -14.37 -20.96
N ALA A 129 13.37 -13.14 -20.82
CA ALA A 129 12.35 -12.81 -19.82
C ALA A 129 11.12 -13.73 -19.93
N HIS A 130 10.57 -13.89 -21.14
CA HIS A 130 9.41 -14.76 -21.36
C HIS A 130 9.72 -16.23 -21.07
N VAL A 131 10.85 -16.75 -21.57
CA VAL A 131 11.24 -18.16 -21.34
C VAL A 131 11.46 -18.46 -19.86
N LEU A 132 11.96 -17.51 -19.08
CA LEU A 132 12.11 -17.64 -17.63
C LEU A 132 10.76 -17.91 -16.95
N VAL A 133 9.77 -17.03 -17.17
CA VAL A 133 8.45 -17.15 -16.55
C VAL A 133 7.62 -18.30 -17.13
N ASP A 134 7.79 -18.64 -18.41
CA ASP A 134 7.12 -19.78 -19.05
C ASP A 134 7.62 -21.13 -18.50
N ASN A 135 8.95 -21.27 -18.35
CA ASN A 135 9.52 -22.46 -17.72
C ASN A 135 9.10 -22.59 -16.26
N PHE A 136 9.05 -21.49 -15.52
CA PHE A 136 8.52 -21.50 -14.15
C PHE A 136 7.07 -21.98 -14.13
N ALA A 137 6.19 -21.37 -14.93
CA ALA A 137 4.77 -21.73 -15.01
C ALA A 137 4.56 -23.22 -15.32
N ARG A 138 5.33 -23.74 -16.29
CA ARG A 138 5.28 -25.15 -16.68
C ARG A 138 5.64 -26.07 -15.52
N GLN A 139 6.69 -25.76 -14.76
CA GLN A 139 7.12 -26.58 -13.64
C GLN A 139 6.22 -26.41 -12.41
N ALA A 140 5.70 -25.21 -12.16
CA ALA A 140 4.72 -24.94 -11.11
C ALA A 140 3.45 -25.79 -11.29
N ARG A 141 2.97 -25.95 -12.52
CA ARG A 141 1.82 -26.81 -12.84
C ARG A 141 2.10 -28.28 -12.52
N LEU A 142 3.30 -28.77 -12.86
CA LEU A 142 3.71 -30.14 -12.50
C LEU A 142 3.87 -30.28 -10.99
N ALA A 143 4.40 -29.26 -10.32
CA ALA A 143 4.58 -29.19 -8.88
C ALA A 143 3.27 -29.31 -8.09
N GLY A 144 2.21 -28.72 -8.61
CA GLY A 144 0.86 -28.88 -8.08
C GLY A 144 0.38 -30.33 -8.00
N LEU A 145 0.81 -31.22 -8.90
CA LEU A 145 0.36 -32.64 -8.93
C LEU A 145 0.81 -33.44 -7.71
N TYR A 146 1.91 -33.05 -7.08
CA TYR A 146 2.43 -33.67 -5.87
C TYR A 146 2.37 -32.71 -4.67
N GLY A 147 1.50 -31.70 -4.73
CA GLY A 147 1.15 -30.86 -3.60
C GLY A 147 2.16 -29.75 -3.27
N HIS A 148 2.95 -29.30 -4.24
CA HIS A 148 3.85 -28.15 -4.12
C HIS A 148 3.32 -26.96 -4.94
N PRO A 149 2.62 -26.01 -4.31
CA PRO A 149 2.25 -24.77 -4.98
C PRO A 149 3.48 -23.90 -5.21
N MET A 150 3.67 -23.47 -6.46
CA MET A 150 4.72 -22.55 -6.86
C MET A 150 4.10 -21.32 -7.53
N LEU A 151 4.58 -20.13 -7.16
CA LEU A 151 4.15 -18.84 -7.71
C LEU A 151 5.36 -18.02 -8.16
N CYS A 152 5.25 -17.36 -9.31
CA CYS A 152 6.20 -16.36 -9.76
C CYS A 152 5.50 -15.00 -9.79
N LEU A 153 6.05 -14.03 -9.09
CA LEU A 153 5.51 -12.68 -9.02
C LEU A 153 6.54 -11.73 -9.65
N ILE A 154 6.09 -10.86 -10.53
CA ILE A 154 6.94 -9.86 -11.18
C ILE A 154 6.32 -8.49 -11.00
N ASP A 155 7.11 -7.45 -10.75
CA ASP A 155 6.66 -6.07 -10.94
C ASP A 155 7.06 -5.60 -12.35
N THR A 156 6.10 -5.04 -13.08
CA THR A 156 6.37 -4.59 -14.45
C THR A 156 5.25 -3.68 -14.91
N ARG A 157 5.63 -2.65 -15.64
CA ARG A 157 4.66 -1.75 -16.28
C ARG A 157 4.17 -2.31 -17.63
N ALA A 158 4.76 -3.40 -18.12
CA ALA A 158 4.31 -4.07 -19.33
C ALA A 158 2.95 -4.76 -19.08
N THR A 159 1.96 -4.37 -19.88
CA THR A 159 0.59 -4.91 -19.78
C THR A 159 0.30 -5.99 -20.82
N ASP A 160 1.11 -6.08 -21.87
CA ASP A 160 0.94 -6.95 -23.04
C ASP A 160 1.92 -8.13 -23.07
N LEU A 161 2.19 -8.70 -21.89
CA LEU A 161 3.06 -9.88 -21.78
C LEU A 161 2.43 -11.10 -22.48
N PRO A 162 3.21 -11.89 -23.24
CA PRO A 162 2.69 -13.10 -23.86
C PRO A 162 2.25 -14.14 -22.81
N PRO A 163 1.26 -14.98 -23.13
CA PRO A 163 0.82 -16.06 -22.23
C PRO A 163 1.98 -17.00 -21.87
N VAL A 164 1.90 -17.58 -20.67
CA VAL A 164 2.84 -18.58 -20.14
C VAL A 164 2.10 -19.89 -19.90
N GLY A 165 2.62 -20.99 -20.43
CA GLY A 165 1.96 -22.29 -20.37
C GLY A 165 0.54 -22.31 -20.98
N GLY A 166 0.21 -21.34 -21.84
CA GLY A 166 -1.10 -21.14 -22.43
C GLY A 166 -2.10 -20.35 -21.58
N ILE A 167 -1.66 -19.72 -20.49
CA ILE A 167 -2.47 -18.87 -19.60
C ILE A 167 -1.89 -17.45 -19.61
N ASP A 168 -2.74 -16.43 -19.65
CA ASP A 168 -2.30 -15.04 -19.59
C ASP A 168 -1.60 -14.71 -18.26
N ILE A 169 -0.66 -13.77 -18.27
CA ILE A 169 -0.09 -13.23 -17.04
C ILE A 169 -1.05 -12.18 -16.48
N TYR A 170 -1.88 -12.61 -15.53
CA TYR A 170 -2.85 -11.74 -14.88
C TYR A 170 -2.18 -10.80 -13.88
N ARG A 171 -2.85 -9.66 -13.63
CA ARG A 171 -2.54 -8.82 -12.49
C ARG A 171 -2.80 -9.60 -11.20
N GLY A 172 -1.85 -9.58 -10.28
CA GLY A 172 -1.99 -10.20 -8.97
C GLY A 172 -3.08 -9.54 -8.11
N SER A 173 -3.54 -10.26 -7.10
CA SER A 173 -4.46 -9.69 -6.11
C SER A 173 -3.73 -8.64 -5.26
N VAL A 174 -4.34 -7.46 -5.09
CA VAL A 174 -3.83 -6.36 -4.25
C VAL A 174 -4.83 -6.11 -3.13
N TRP A 175 -4.36 -6.24 -1.89
CA TRP A 175 -5.18 -6.24 -0.68
C TRP A 175 -4.81 -5.09 0.27
N ASP A 176 -3.73 -4.39 -0.04
CA ASP A 176 -3.22 -3.23 0.70
C ASP A 176 -3.25 -2.02 -0.23
N ALA A 177 -3.66 -0.87 0.30
CA ALA A 177 -3.51 0.40 -0.39
C ALA A 177 -2.09 0.91 -0.17
N GLU A 178 -1.48 1.48 -1.22
CA GLU A 178 -0.23 2.21 -1.05
C GLU A 178 -0.47 3.37 -0.08
N PRO A 179 0.35 3.51 0.98
CA PRO A 179 0.23 4.68 1.85
C PRO A 179 0.42 5.93 0.99
N ASP A 180 -0.34 6.99 1.29
CA ASP A 180 -0.16 8.25 0.56
C ASP A 180 1.32 8.67 0.63
N PRO A 181 1.91 9.12 -0.50
CA PRO A 181 3.30 9.52 -0.51
C PRO A 181 3.51 10.66 0.50
N PRO A 182 4.65 10.70 1.20
CA PRO A 182 4.90 11.74 2.18
C PRO A 182 4.79 13.13 1.54
N ARG A 183 4.09 14.02 2.22
CA ARG A 183 3.91 15.43 1.87
C ARG A 183 4.57 16.30 2.94
N PRO A 184 5.90 16.44 2.90
CA PRO A 184 6.61 17.19 3.91
C PRO A 184 6.28 18.68 3.83
N PHE A 185 6.20 19.33 4.99
CA PHE A 185 6.18 20.79 5.13
C PHE A 185 7.33 21.24 6.02
N HIS A 186 7.83 22.46 5.78
CA HIS A 186 9.01 23.01 6.43
C HIS A 186 8.68 24.18 7.35
N PRO A 187 9.60 24.55 8.29
CA PRO A 187 9.33 25.59 9.30
C PRO A 187 8.89 26.95 8.73
N ASP A 188 9.34 27.27 7.52
CA ASP A 188 9.04 28.52 6.83
C ASP A 188 7.68 28.48 6.09
N ASP A 189 7.09 27.30 5.93
CA ASP A 189 5.77 27.13 5.30
C ASP A 189 4.65 27.34 6.32
N LEU A 190 3.46 27.69 5.82
CA LEU A 190 2.24 27.75 6.59
C LEU A 190 1.31 26.61 6.15
N LEU A 191 1.11 25.63 7.02
CA LEU A 191 0.09 24.59 6.82
C LEU A 191 -1.22 25.04 7.48
N GLU A 192 -2.31 25.09 6.71
CA GLU A 192 -3.65 25.42 7.21
C GLU A 192 -4.56 24.20 7.15
N TYR A 193 -5.11 23.80 8.29
CA TYR A 193 -6.26 22.91 8.33
C TYR A 193 -7.55 23.69 8.50
N THR A 194 -8.57 23.33 7.74
CA THR A 194 -9.91 23.87 7.77
C THR A 194 -10.88 22.79 8.23
N LEU A 195 -11.61 23.06 9.31
CA LEU A 195 -12.69 22.23 9.80
C LEU A 195 -14.03 22.89 9.51
N HIS A 196 -14.96 22.08 9.02
CA HIS A 196 -16.38 22.41 8.98
C HIS A 196 -17.07 21.76 10.17
N VAL A 197 -17.64 22.55 11.07
CA VAL A 197 -18.18 22.07 12.34
C VAL A 197 -19.61 22.53 12.51
N VAL A 198 -20.53 21.59 12.67
CA VAL A 198 -21.92 21.90 13.03
C VAL A 198 -22.07 21.84 14.55
N THR A 199 -22.37 22.99 15.18
CA THR A 199 -22.57 23.12 16.63
C THR A 199 -23.33 24.39 17.01
N ALA A 200 -24.15 24.29 18.06
CA ALA A 200 -24.77 25.43 18.74
C ALA A 200 -23.82 26.17 19.71
N ASP A 201 -22.72 25.54 20.14
CA ASP A 201 -21.74 26.12 21.08
C ASP A 201 -20.31 26.09 20.50
N VAL A 202 -20.05 27.02 19.58
CA VAL A 202 -18.72 27.16 18.97
C VAL A 202 -17.64 27.54 20.00
N ALA A 203 -18.00 28.25 21.07
CA ALA A 203 -17.05 28.65 22.09
C ALA A 203 -16.58 27.44 22.90
N GLY A 204 -17.51 26.59 23.35
CA GLY A 204 -17.20 25.32 24.00
C GLY A 204 -16.41 24.37 23.10
N TYR A 205 -16.79 24.28 21.82
CA TYR A 205 -16.04 23.50 20.84
C TYR A 205 -14.59 23.97 20.71
N LEU A 206 -14.35 25.28 20.63
CA LEU A 206 -13.00 25.85 20.52
C LEU A 206 -12.14 25.60 21.77
N VAL A 207 -12.74 25.59 22.96
CA VAL A 207 -12.03 25.24 24.20
C VAL A 207 -11.58 23.78 24.17
N ALA A 208 -12.47 22.87 23.80
CA ALA A 208 -12.16 21.45 23.71
C ALA A 208 -11.13 21.17 22.59
N LEU A 209 -11.31 21.78 21.41
CA LEU A 209 -10.36 21.70 20.30
C LEU A 209 -8.97 22.19 20.72
N ARG A 210 -8.89 23.33 21.43
CA ARG A 210 -7.60 23.87 21.89
C ARG A 210 -6.88 22.90 22.84
N ALA A 211 -7.61 22.20 23.70
CA ALA A 211 -7.04 21.16 24.56
C ALA A 211 -6.40 20.04 23.73
N VAL A 212 -7.13 19.51 22.74
CA VAL A 212 -6.64 18.45 21.82
C VAL A 212 -5.39 18.90 21.05
N LEU A 213 -5.42 20.10 20.48
CA LEU A 213 -4.33 20.62 19.66
C LEU A 213 -3.07 20.94 20.48
N THR A 214 -3.21 21.29 21.76
CA THR A 214 -2.05 21.66 22.60
C THR A 214 -1.07 20.50 22.72
N ASP A 215 -1.55 19.30 23.02
CA ASP A 215 -0.68 18.13 23.17
C ASP A 215 -0.19 17.62 21.81
N LEU A 216 -1.08 17.61 20.80
CA LEU A 216 -0.78 17.08 19.47
C LEU A 216 0.23 17.94 18.70
N LEU A 217 0.09 19.28 18.74
CA LEU A 217 0.90 20.18 17.91
C LEU A 217 2.14 20.73 18.62
N ALA A 218 2.25 20.56 19.95
CA ALA A 218 3.45 20.95 20.71
C ALA A 218 4.78 20.43 20.13
N PRO A 219 4.91 19.16 19.68
CA PRO A 219 6.16 18.70 19.07
C PRO A 219 6.39 19.18 17.63
N ILE A 220 5.36 19.70 16.96
CA ILE A 220 5.41 20.04 15.53
C ILE A 220 5.87 21.48 15.32
N GLY A 221 5.35 22.42 16.11
CA GLY A 221 5.72 23.82 16.00
C GLY A 221 4.70 24.79 16.61
N ARG A 222 4.73 26.03 16.13
CA ARG A 222 3.78 27.08 16.54
C ARG A 222 2.48 26.89 15.79
N TRP A 223 1.35 27.09 16.46
CA TRP A 223 0.04 26.98 15.83
C TRP A 223 -0.95 28.00 16.39
N GLN A 224 -1.96 28.32 15.59
CA GLN A 224 -3.00 29.27 15.95
C GLN A 224 -4.32 28.88 15.31
N ILE A 225 -5.40 28.89 16.09
CA ILE A 225 -6.76 28.87 15.55
C ILE A 225 -7.14 30.29 15.15
N SER A 226 -7.59 30.50 13.91
CA SER A 226 -8.15 31.80 13.50
C SER A 226 -9.53 32.02 14.12
N ASP A 227 -10.05 33.25 14.04
CA ASP A 227 -11.43 33.50 14.44
C ASP A 227 -12.39 32.60 13.64
N PRO A 228 -13.34 31.91 14.32
CA PRO A 228 -14.30 31.04 13.64
C PRO A 228 -15.24 31.90 12.80
N HIS A 229 -15.55 31.42 11.60
CA HIS A 229 -16.48 32.11 10.70
C HIS A 229 -17.72 31.26 10.49
N ARG A 230 -18.90 31.84 10.77
CA ARG A 230 -20.17 31.17 10.47
C ARG A 230 -20.37 31.08 8.96
N ILE A 231 -20.62 29.88 8.45
CA ILE A 231 -20.97 29.65 7.05
C ILE A 231 -22.47 29.88 6.89
N THR A 232 -22.83 30.71 5.90
CA THR A 232 -24.23 30.98 5.52
C THR A 232 -24.56 30.51 4.10
N ASP A 233 -23.59 29.92 3.39
CA ASP A 233 -23.78 29.36 2.05
C ASP A 233 -24.72 28.14 2.11
N PRO A 234 -25.90 28.19 1.48
CA PRO A 234 -26.86 27.10 1.54
C PRO A 234 -26.32 25.77 1.01
N THR A 235 -25.49 25.77 -0.03
CA THR A 235 -24.96 24.54 -0.63
C THR A 235 -24.03 23.83 0.32
N VAL A 236 -23.11 24.57 0.95
CA VAL A 236 -22.16 24.01 1.92
C VAL A 236 -22.89 23.54 3.19
N ILE A 237 -23.96 24.24 3.58
CA ILE A 237 -24.82 23.83 4.72
C ILE A 237 -25.54 22.53 4.41
N ASP A 238 -26.09 22.36 3.21
CA ASP A 238 -26.80 21.15 2.82
C ASP A 238 -25.86 19.93 2.77
N ASP A 239 -24.66 20.09 2.21
CA ASP A 239 -23.62 19.04 2.20
C ASP A 239 -23.21 18.64 3.63
N ALA A 240 -22.97 19.63 4.49
CA ALA A 240 -22.63 19.39 5.89
C ALA A 240 -23.77 18.71 6.66
N ARG A 241 -25.03 19.08 6.38
CA ARG A 241 -26.20 18.43 7.00
C ARG A 241 -26.39 17.00 6.52
N ALA A 242 -26.06 16.70 5.27
CA ALA A 242 -26.07 15.33 4.75
C ALA A 242 -25.05 14.45 5.49
N ASN A 243 -23.82 14.94 5.64
CA ASN A 243 -22.76 14.23 6.40
C ASN A 243 -23.15 14.02 7.87
N ALA A 244 -23.77 15.04 8.48
CA ALA A 244 -24.18 15.00 9.87
C ALA A 244 -25.28 13.96 10.18
N GLN A 245 -25.99 13.42 9.18
CA GLN A 245 -26.98 12.35 9.38
C GLN A 245 -26.36 11.06 9.94
N HIS A 246 -25.04 10.89 9.75
CA HIS A 246 -24.29 9.75 10.27
C HIS A 246 -23.78 9.96 11.70
N ARG A 247 -24.08 11.11 12.33
CA ARG A 247 -23.69 11.38 13.72
C ARG A 247 -24.47 10.51 14.72
N PRO A 248 -23.86 10.16 15.86
CA PRO A 248 -24.58 9.51 16.96
C PRO A 248 -25.71 10.36 17.55
N HIS A 249 -25.57 11.69 17.48
CA HIS A 249 -26.55 12.65 17.98
C HIS A 249 -27.15 13.46 16.82
N PRO A 250 -28.48 13.56 16.74
CA PRO A 250 -29.14 14.30 15.67
C PRO A 250 -28.88 15.81 15.80
N LEU A 251 -28.83 16.48 14.65
CA LEU A 251 -28.76 17.93 14.59
C LEU A 251 -30.03 18.56 15.18
N THR A 252 -29.85 19.69 15.86
CA THR A 252 -30.90 20.54 16.42
C THR A 252 -31.14 21.78 15.56
N SER A 253 -32.22 22.52 15.83
CA SER A 253 -32.52 23.79 15.14
C SER A 253 -31.51 24.89 15.42
N ASP A 254 -30.80 24.79 16.55
CA ASP A 254 -29.88 25.80 17.05
C ASP A 254 -28.45 25.57 16.54
N ASP A 255 -28.21 24.45 15.86
CA ASP A 255 -26.92 24.11 15.30
C ASP A 255 -26.62 24.92 14.02
N GLU A 256 -25.50 25.62 14.06
CA GLU A 256 -24.97 26.42 12.96
C GLU A 256 -23.71 25.78 12.40
N LEU A 257 -23.44 25.98 11.11
CA LEU A 257 -22.21 25.52 10.47
C LEU A 257 -21.11 26.58 10.63
N TRP A 258 -19.99 26.15 11.17
CA TRP A 258 -18.81 26.97 11.45
C TRP A 258 -17.61 26.51 10.63
N HIS A 259 -16.85 27.48 10.17
CA HIS A 259 -15.55 27.34 9.55
C HIS A 259 -14.49 27.67 10.58
N ILE A 260 -13.72 26.67 11.00
CA ILE A 260 -12.62 26.83 11.96
C ILE A 260 -11.33 26.52 11.24
N ARG A 261 -10.34 27.42 11.31
CA ARG A 261 -9.04 27.21 10.67
C ARG A 261 -7.92 27.16 11.68
N ILE A 262 -6.97 26.27 11.45
CA ILE A 262 -5.78 26.04 12.26
C ILE A 262 -4.57 26.28 11.36
N GLY A 263 -3.85 27.37 11.61
CA GLY A 263 -2.55 27.62 10.99
C GLY A 263 -1.43 26.98 11.81
N ILE A 264 -0.44 26.42 11.14
CA ILE A 264 0.71 25.72 11.74
C ILE A 264 1.98 26.17 11.02
N HIS A 265 2.99 26.59 11.81
CA HIS A 265 4.37 26.81 11.39
C HIS A 265 5.26 25.81 12.13
N GLY A 266 5.89 24.90 11.39
CA GLY A 266 6.63 23.78 11.96
C GLY A 266 7.19 22.87 10.89
N ALA A 267 7.62 21.68 11.26
CA ALA A 267 8.05 20.67 10.30
C ALA A 267 7.34 19.35 10.55
N GLY A 268 6.99 18.65 9.47
CA GLY A 268 6.29 17.37 9.56
C GLY A 268 5.82 16.88 8.20
N ASP A 269 4.87 15.95 8.24
CA ASP A 269 4.21 15.39 7.08
C ASP A 269 2.70 15.70 7.13
N GLU A 270 2.16 16.31 6.07
CA GLU A 270 0.76 16.75 5.98
C GLU A 270 -0.23 15.57 6.11
N ASN A 271 0.07 14.42 5.52
CA ASN A 271 -0.84 13.28 5.55
C ASN A 271 -0.86 12.67 6.96
N GLN A 272 0.33 12.45 7.54
CA GLN A 272 0.44 11.91 8.89
C GLN A 272 -0.23 12.83 9.93
N LEU A 273 -0.04 14.15 9.80
CA LEU A 273 -0.65 15.11 10.70
C LEU A 273 -2.18 15.18 10.50
N GLY A 274 -2.65 15.08 9.26
CA GLY A 274 -4.07 15.00 8.93
C GLY A 274 -4.74 13.83 9.66
N ASP A 275 -4.16 12.63 9.54
CA ASP A 275 -4.66 11.42 10.21
C ASP A 275 -4.64 11.56 11.73
N GLN A 276 -3.53 12.07 12.30
CA GLN A 276 -3.42 12.30 13.73
C GLN A 276 -4.48 13.28 14.23
N LEU A 277 -4.79 14.33 13.47
CA LEU A 277 -5.86 15.26 13.79
C LEU A 277 -7.21 14.54 13.80
N VAL A 278 -7.54 13.75 12.77
CA VAL A 278 -8.81 12.99 12.72
C VAL A 278 -8.95 12.09 13.95
N HIS A 279 -7.92 11.32 14.27
CA HIS A 279 -7.93 10.42 15.44
C HIS A 279 -8.05 11.18 16.76
N ALA A 280 -7.28 12.25 16.94
CA ALA A 280 -7.31 13.04 18.17
C ALA A 280 -8.68 13.72 18.40
N HIS A 281 -9.35 14.16 17.34
CA HIS A 281 -10.72 14.68 17.43
C HIS A 281 -11.70 13.57 17.82
N HIS A 282 -11.64 12.42 17.15
CA HIS A 282 -12.50 11.29 17.43
C HIS A 282 -12.36 10.82 18.89
N ASP A 283 -11.12 10.65 19.38
CA ASP A 283 -10.84 10.18 20.74
C ASP A 283 -11.28 11.18 21.81
N ALA A 284 -11.27 12.48 21.49
CA ALA A 284 -11.80 13.53 22.35
C ALA A 284 -13.33 13.71 22.25
N GLY A 285 -14.02 12.93 21.39
CA GLY A 285 -15.45 13.07 21.13
C GLY A 285 -15.83 14.34 20.35
N LEU A 286 -14.87 14.96 19.66
CA LEU A 286 -15.11 16.09 18.76
C LEU A 286 -15.51 15.60 17.38
N HIS A 287 -16.54 16.22 16.81
CA HIS A 287 -17.03 15.92 15.48
C HIS A 287 -16.89 17.11 14.53
N PHE A 288 -16.59 16.83 13.27
CA PHE A 288 -16.57 17.80 12.17
C PHE A 288 -17.14 17.11 10.91
N GLU A 289 -17.69 17.90 9.98
CA GLU A 289 -18.30 17.44 8.72
C GLU A 289 -17.32 17.38 7.56
N GLY A 290 -16.17 18.03 7.71
CA GLY A 290 -15.09 18.02 6.74
C GLY A 290 -13.81 18.57 7.35
N LEU A 291 -12.69 17.97 6.94
CA LEU A 291 -11.34 18.42 7.23
C LEU A 291 -10.62 18.60 5.89
N PHE A 292 -10.06 19.78 5.67
CA PHE A 292 -9.32 20.12 4.46
C PHE A 292 -7.99 20.70 4.85
N SER A 293 -6.95 20.43 4.07
CA SER A 293 -5.63 21.01 4.29
C SER A 293 -5.20 21.83 3.08
N HIS A 294 -4.38 22.84 3.35
CA HIS A 294 -3.68 23.59 2.32
C HIS A 294 -2.30 24.00 2.81
N LEU A 295 -1.27 23.63 2.05
CA LEU A 295 0.11 24.02 2.31
C LEU A 295 0.46 25.28 1.52
N TYR A 296 0.77 26.36 2.22
CA TYR A 296 1.25 27.60 1.62
C TYR A 296 2.78 27.66 1.70
N THR A 297 3.45 27.46 0.57
CA THR A 297 4.92 27.46 0.52
C THR A 297 5.50 28.85 0.77
N ALA A 298 6.58 28.90 1.54
CA ALA A 298 7.33 30.12 1.83
C ALA A 298 7.71 30.89 0.54
N GLY A 299 7.69 32.23 0.62
CA GLY A 299 8.06 33.09 -0.51
C GLY A 299 6.99 33.29 -1.58
N THR A 300 5.81 32.65 -1.45
CA THR A 300 4.67 32.88 -2.34
C THR A 300 3.81 34.08 -1.88
N THR A 301 3.10 34.69 -2.84
CA THR A 301 2.12 35.75 -2.55
C THR A 301 1.00 35.24 -1.65
N GLU A 302 0.54 34.01 -1.89
CA GLU A 302 -0.52 33.35 -1.12
C GLU A 302 -0.09 33.12 0.33
N HIS A 303 1.13 32.64 0.57
CA HIS A 303 1.70 32.53 1.92
C HIS A 303 1.68 33.88 2.66
N THR A 304 2.11 34.95 2.00
CA THR A 304 2.16 36.29 2.61
C THR A 304 0.76 36.80 2.98
N GLN A 305 -0.22 36.58 2.09
CA GLN A 305 -1.61 36.97 2.32
C GLN A 305 -2.24 36.16 3.45
N THR A 306 -2.10 34.84 3.44
CA THR A 306 -2.70 33.96 4.45
C THR A 306 -2.05 34.15 5.82
N SER A 307 -0.75 34.44 5.89
CA SER A 307 -0.04 34.77 7.14
C SER A 307 -0.63 35.98 7.88
N THR A 308 -1.43 36.84 7.22
CA THR A 308 -2.16 37.93 7.91
C THR A 308 -3.27 37.44 8.83
N ARG A 309 -3.79 36.23 8.59
CA ARG A 309 -4.84 35.59 9.38
C ARG A 309 -4.31 35.04 10.72
N TYR A 310 -3.00 34.79 10.80
CA TYR A 310 -2.33 34.16 11.94
C TYR A 310 -1.26 35.08 12.55
N PRO A 311 -1.63 36.17 13.22
CA PRO A 311 -0.68 37.13 13.76
C PRO A 311 0.32 36.54 14.75
N ASN A 312 -0.04 35.48 15.48
CA ASN A 312 0.84 34.85 16.47
C ASN A 312 1.85 33.87 15.85
N LEU A 313 1.73 33.61 14.55
CA LEU A 313 2.64 32.74 13.79
C LEU A 313 3.64 33.52 12.95
N ARG A 314 3.50 34.85 12.90
CA ARG A 314 4.50 35.74 12.32
C ARG A 314 5.73 35.77 13.23
N ASP A 315 6.91 35.85 12.63
CA ASP A 315 8.17 36.05 13.34
C ASP A 315 8.24 37.38 14.09
#